data_AF-A0A1W1YES2-F1
#
_entry.id   AF-A0A1W1YES2-F1
#
_cell.length_a   1.000
_cell.length_b   1.000
_cell.length_c   1.000
_cell.angle_alpha   90.00
_cell.angle_beta   90.00
_cell.angle_gamma   90.00
#
_symmetry.space_group_name_H-M   'P 1'
#
loop_
_entity.id
_entity.type
_entity.pdbx_description
1 polymer ?
#
loop_
_entity_poly.entity_id
_entity_poly.type
_entity_poly.pdbx_seq_one_letter_code
_entity_poly.pdbx_strand_id
1 'polypeptide(L)'
;MDFTVSALTGAARVGVQVIVSQKQPVLEIYQDIRNEFAPPFDIEHRNSTNTKVIRVDKHRFQEISISFTSVNIGGSRAENVHFELSGKFQRHEPRQEWPRTFQAVIRQLAPGQALHLMQLQTHDLEEYEYEEQANGLKVGKSIRNKTDTLTIAMHYDGPDTWWNRIFRWPRRLQGLKQFSSSFTFDPMVLQELPPPKYNG
;
A
#
# COMPACT_ATOMS: atom_id res chain seq x y z
N MET A 1 -24.30 -13.74 -9.05
CA MET A 1 -24.62 -12.75 -8.00
C MET A 1 -23.57 -11.67 -8.16
N ASP A 2 -23.93 -10.60 -8.86
CA ASP A 2 -22.99 -9.55 -9.28
C ASP A 2 -22.73 -8.60 -8.11
N PHE A 3 -21.50 -8.59 -7.62
CA PHE A 3 -21.07 -7.59 -6.65
C PHE A 3 -20.30 -6.48 -7.37
N THR A 4 -21.04 -5.41 -7.64
CA THR A 4 -20.60 -4.14 -8.20
C THR A 4 -19.47 -3.49 -7.40
N VAL A 5 -18.47 -2.99 -8.14
CA VAL A 5 -17.26 -2.25 -7.74
C VAL A 5 -17.56 -0.83 -7.20
N SER A 6 -18.59 -0.68 -6.36
CA SER A 6 -18.94 0.58 -5.69
C SER A 6 -18.83 0.53 -4.16
N ALA A 7 -18.23 -0.53 -3.61
CA ALA A 7 -18.21 -0.78 -2.16
C ALA A 7 -17.08 -0.05 -1.38
N LEU A 8 -16.05 0.49 -2.04
CA LEU A 8 -14.85 1.01 -1.34
C LEU A 8 -15.04 2.37 -0.65
N THR A 9 -16.05 3.15 -1.02
CA THR A 9 -16.46 4.36 -0.26
C THR A 9 -17.57 4.09 0.75
N GLY A 10 -18.33 3.00 0.57
CA GLY A 10 -19.35 2.53 1.50
C GLY A 10 -18.76 1.87 2.75
N ALA A 11 -17.66 1.12 2.60
CA ALA A 11 -16.95 0.48 3.71
C ALA A 11 -16.41 1.50 4.73
N ALA A 12 -15.95 2.67 4.29
CA ALA A 12 -15.54 3.75 5.17
C ALA A 12 -16.70 4.29 6.03
N ARG A 13 -17.93 4.38 5.48
CA ARG A 13 -19.13 4.81 6.24
C ARG A 13 -19.65 3.74 7.19
N VAL A 14 -19.62 2.46 6.80
CA VAL A 14 -19.99 1.34 7.69
C VAL A 14 -18.95 1.18 8.80
N GLY A 15 -17.66 1.39 8.49
CA GLY A 15 -16.57 1.45 9.46
C GLY A 15 -16.79 2.53 10.52
N VAL A 16 -17.21 3.75 10.12
CA VAL A 16 -17.51 4.86 11.05
C VAL A 16 -18.57 4.50 12.10
N GLN A 17 -19.55 3.66 11.76
CA GLN A 17 -20.61 3.26 12.69
C GLN A 17 -20.15 2.18 13.69
N VAL A 18 -19.16 1.34 13.30
CA VAL A 18 -18.56 0.31 14.16
C VAL A 18 -17.61 0.90 15.21
N ILE A 19 -16.94 2.03 14.89
CA ILE A 19 -16.03 2.77 15.78
C ILE A 19 -16.67 3.06 17.14
N VAL A 20 -17.99 3.26 17.18
CA VAL A 20 -18.72 3.67 18.39
C VAL A 20 -18.88 2.52 19.41
N SER A 21 -18.74 1.25 19.00
CA SER A 21 -19.05 0.10 19.86
C SER A 21 -17.85 -0.52 20.60
N GLN A 22 -16.62 -0.31 20.13
CA GLN A 22 -15.45 -0.98 20.69
C GLN A 22 -14.78 -0.14 21.78
N LYS A 23 -14.59 -0.68 22.99
CA LYS A 23 -13.97 0.09 24.09
C LYS A 23 -12.43 0.18 24.00
N GLN A 24 -11.80 -0.63 23.16
CA GLN A 24 -10.35 -0.76 23.04
C GLN A 24 -9.86 -0.16 21.71
N PRO A 25 -8.57 0.21 21.60
CA PRO A 25 -8.02 0.60 20.30
C PRO A 25 -7.94 -0.64 19.40
N VAL A 26 -8.28 -0.46 18.13
CA VAL A 26 -8.15 -1.51 17.12
C VAL A 26 -7.63 -0.87 15.85
N LEU A 27 -6.42 -1.26 15.45
CA LEU A 27 -5.81 -0.83 14.20
C LEU A 27 -6.04 -1.87 13.11
N GLU A 28 -6.56 -1.41 11.99
CA GLU A 28 -6.76 -2.19 10.77
C GLU A 28 -6.06 -1.51 9.60
N ILE A 29 -5.55 -2.30 8.66
CA ILE A 29 -4.96 -1.79 7.41
C ILE A 29 -5.93 -2.05 6.28
N TYR A 30 -6.24 -0.98 5.56
CA TYR A 30 -7.03 -1.01 4.35
C TYR A 30 -6.12 -0.84 3.14
N GLN A 31 -6.41 -1.59 2.08
CA GLN A 31 -5.78 -1.45 0.78
C GLN A 31 -6.75 -0.79 -0.21
N ASP A 32 -6.26 0.16 -0.98
CA ASP A 32 -6.97 0.80 -2.10
C ASP A 32 -6.19 0.52 -3.39
N ILE A 33 -6.83 -0.14 -4.36
CA ILE A 33 -6.25 -0.45 -5.67
C ILE A 33 -6.81 0.55 -6.67
N ARG A 34 -5.90 1.30 -7.31
CA ARG A 34 -6.23 2.25 -8.38
C ARG A 34 -5.69 1.74 -9.70
N ASN A 35 -6.53 1.87 -10.71
CA ASN A 35 -6.23 1.55 -12.10
C ASN A 35 -6.64 2.76 -12.94
N GLU A 36 -5.67 3.57 -13.35
CA GLU A 36 -5.88 4.84 -14.03
C GLU A 36 -5.22 4.80 -15.42
N PHE A 37 -5.90 5.34 -16.44
CA PHE A 37 -5.28 5.58 -17.74
C PHE A 37 -4.88 7.05 -17.87
N ALA A 38 -3.64 7.26 -18.29
CA ALA A 38 -3.18 8.58 -18.71
C ALA A 38 -3.87 9.01 -20.02
N PRO A 39 -3.89 10.31 -20.34
CA PRO A 39 -4.39 10.80 -21.62
C PRO A 39 -3.72 10.08 -22.80
N PRO A 40 -4.47 9.78 -23.87
CA PRO A 40 -3.91 9.14 -25.05
C PRO A 40 -2.91 10.09 -25.73
N PHE A 41 -1.85 9.52 -26.28
CA PHE A 41 -0.87 10.24 -27.08
C PHE A 41 -0.57 9.47 -28.38
N ASP A 42 -0.19 10.23 -29.39
CA ASP A 42 0.03 9.71 -30.73
C ASP A 42 1.54 9.53 -30.96
N ILE A 43 1.93 8.36 -31.45
CA ILE A 43 3.30 8.07 -31.92
C ILE A 43 3.28 8.02 -33.44
N GLU A 44 3.98 8.96 -34.06
CA GLU A 44 4.16 8.99 -35.52
C GLU A 44 5.29 8.06 -35.95
N HIS A 45 4.96 7.03 -36.71
CA HIS A 45 5.92 6.21 -37.44
C HIS A 45 6.23 6.89 -38.78
N ARG A 46 7.48 7.30 -38.95
CA ARG A 46 7.97 7.96 -40.16
C ARG A 46 8.73 6.99 -41.05
N ASN A 47 8.87 7.34 -42.32
CA ASN A 47 9.72 6.61 -43.26
C ASN A 47 11.20 6.64 -42.83
N SER A 48 12.03 5.79 -43.43
CA SER A 48 13.48 5.73 -43.11
C SER A 48 14.22 7.05 -43.31
N THR A 49 13.67 7.96 -44.13
CA THR A 49 14.19 9.32 -44.35
C THR A 49 13.58 10.37 -43.43
N ASN A 50 12.72 9.99 -42.50
CA ASN A 50 12.06 10.84 -41.50
C ASN A 50 11.22 12.03 -42.06
N THR A 51 10.88 11.99 -43.35
CA THR A 51 10.23 13.07 -44.10
C THR A 51 8.71 12.92 -44.21
N LYS A 52 8.19 11.70 -44.12
CA LYS A 52 6.75 11.42 -44.25
C LYS A 52 6.26 10.52 -43.13
N VAL A 53 5.18 10.91 -42.47
CA VAL A 53 4.43 10.05 -41.53
C VAL A 53 3.73 8.96 -42.33
N ILE A 54 4.10 7.71 -42.06
CA ILE A 54 3.50 6.53 -42.68
C ILE A 54 2.30 6.08 -41.85
N ARG A 55 2.38 6.18 -40.52
CA ARG A 55 1.39 5.66 -39.59
C ARG A 55 1.40 6.46 -38.30
N VAL A 56 0.23 6.64 -37.70
CA VAL A 56 0.06 7.22 -36.37
C VAL A 56 -0.56 6.17 -35.48
N ASP A 57 0.17 5.74 -34.45
CA ASP A 57 -0.31 4.80 -33.46
C ASP A 57 -0.76 5.54 -32.20
N LYS A 58 -1.97 5.21 -31.73
CA LYS A 58 -2.50 5.77 -30.49
C LYS A 58 -2.07 4.90 -29.32
N HIS A 59 -1.32 5.49 -28.40
CA HIS A 59 -0.84 4.85 -27.19
C HIS A 59 -1.46 5.49 -25.95
N ARG A 60 -1.44 4.73 -24.86
CA ARG A 60 -1.85 5.22 -23.53
C ARG A 60 -1.04 4.50 -22.47
N PHE A 61 -0.71 5.21 -21.40
CA PHE A 61 -0.10 4.59 -20.22
C PHE A 61 -1.19 4.14 -19.25
N GLN A 62 -0.99 2.96 -18.66
CA GLN A 62 -1.79 2.47 -17.54
C GLN A 62 -0.97 2.60 -16.27
N GLU A 63 -1.52 3.26 -15.26
CA GLU A 63 -0.92 3.35 -13.94
C GLU A 63 -1.74 2.53 -12.95
N ILE A 64 -1.09 1.51 -12.39
CA ILE A 64 -1.65 0.70 -11.31
C ILE A 64 -0.94 1.11 -10.03
N SER A 65 -1.71 1.41 -8.99
CA SER A 65 -1.16 1.69 -7.68
C SER A 65 -1.99 1.07 -6.56
N ILE A 66 -1.31 0.68 -5.49
CA ILE A 66 -1.90 0.08 -4.29
C ILE A 66 -1.49 0.92 -3.10
N SER A 67 -2.45 1.53 -2.43
CA SER A 67 -2.21 2.35 -1.24
C SER A 67 -2.62 1.60 0.03
N PHE A 68 -1.73 1.58 1.02
CA PHE A 68 -2.01 1.02 2.34
C PHE A 68 -2.21 2.13 3.35
N THR A 69 -3.35 2.07 4.06
CA THR A 69 -3.71 3.05 5.08
C THR A 69 -4.11 2.31 6.35
N SER A 70 -3.45 2.64 7.46
CA SER A 70 -3.86 2.17 8.79
C SER A 70 -4.92 3.09 9.35
N VAL A 71 -5.98 2.53 9.93
CA VAL A 71 -7.07 3.29 10.56
C VAL A 71 -7.30 2.73 11.95
N ASN A 72 -7.45 3.60 12.94
CA ASN A 72 -7.96 3.19 14.24
C ASN A 72 -9.48 3.08 14.18
N ILE A 73 -9.98 1.85 14.05
CA ILE A 73 -11.41 1.54 14.06
C ILE A 73 -11.95 1.24 15.47
N GLY A 74 -11.08 1.26 16.49
CA GLY A 74 -11.48 1.11 17.88
C GLY A 74 -12.05 2.41 18.48
N GLY A 75 -12.77 2.30 19.59
CA GLY A 75 -13.35 3.45 20.28
C GLY A 75 -12.44 4.11 21.33
N SER A 76 -11.16 3.74 21.37
CA SER A 76 -10.14 4.49 22.13
C SER A 76 -8.86 4.68 21.33
N ARG A 77 -8.05 5.66 21.71
CA ARG A 77 -6.80 5.99 21.02
C ARG A 77 -5.77 4.86 21.16
N ALA A 78 -5.07 4.56 20.08
CA ALA A 78 -3.87 3.72 20.12
C ALA A 78 -2.67 4.60 20.46
N GLU A 79 -1.76 4.12 21.30
CA GLU A 79 -0.54 4.83 21.71
C GLU A 79 0.72 4.04 21.35
N ASN A 80 1.82 4.76 21.09
CA ASN A 80 3.14 4.19 20.78
C ASN A 80 3.09 3.14 19.67
N VAL A 81 2.38 3.46 18.59
CA VAL A 81 2.15 2.59 17.43
C VAL A 81 3.45 2.42 16.67
N HIS A 82 3.78 1.18 16.35
CA HIS A 82 4.94 0.79 15.56
C HIS A 82 4.49 -0.18 14.46
N PHE A 83 5.08 -0.03 13.28
CA PHE A 83 4.81 -0.89 12.12
C PHE A 83 6.07 -1.66 11.76
N GLU A 84 5.94 -2.97 11.59
CA GLU A 84 7.02 -3.85 11.18
C GLU A 84 6.67 -4.50 9.84
N LEU A 85 7.64 -4.53 8.93
CA LEU A 85 7.51 -5.20 7.64
C LEU A 85 8.20 -6.54 7.68
N SER A 86 7.52 -7.56 7.19
CA SER A 86 8.05 -8.91 7.03
C SER A 86 7.57 -9.53 5.72
N GLY A 87 8.21 -10.61 5.29
CA GLY A 87 7.93 -11.27 4.02
C GLY A 87 9.10 -11.22 3.05
N LYS A 88 8.87 -11.72 1.84
CA LYS A 88 9.89 -11.79 0.78
C LYS A 88 9.78 -10.64 -0.22
N PHE A 89 8.67 -9.91 -0.21
CA PHE A 89 8.47 -8.79 -1.09
C PHE A 89 9.50 -7.68 -0.81
N GLN A 90 10.27 -7.33 -1.83
CA GLN A 90 11.29 -6.28 -1.78
C GLN A 90 11.08 -5.28 -2.92
N ARG A 91 11.44 -4.01 -2.69
CA ARG A 91 11.45 -2.99 -3.75
C ARG A 91 12.82 -2.96 -4.44
N HIS A 92 12.83 -2.67 -5.73
CA HIS A 92 14.06 -2.57 -6.51
C HIS A 92 14.63 -1.14 -6.50
N GLU A 93 15.86 -1.00 -6.98
CA GLU A 93 16.50 0.31 -7.18
C GLU A 93 15.62 1.22 -8.05
N PRO A 94 15.43 2.51 -7.66
CA PRO A 94 16.06 3.24 -6.54
C PRO A 94 15.20 3.35 -5.26
N ARG A 95 14.13 2.54 -5.13
CA ARG A 95 13.13 2.67 -4.06
C ARG A 95 13.17 1.53 -3.03
N GLN A 96 14.35 0.94 -2.80
CA GLN A 96 14.51 -0.20 -1.88
C GLN A 96 14.15 0.18 -0.44
N GLU A 97 14.36 1.45 -0.08
CA GLU A 97 14.04 1.94 1.25
C GLU A 97 12.52 2.10 1.45
N TRP A 98 12.04 1.55 2.56
CA TRP A 98 10.67 1.73 3.01
C TRP A 98 10.45 3.14 3.57
N PRO A 99 9.21 3.66 3.53
CA PRO A 99 8.88 4.95 4.11
C PRO A 99 9.28 5.04 5.59
N ARG A 100 9.69 6.25 6.03
CA ARG A 100 10.10 6.53 7.41
C ARG A 100 9.05 6.15 8.46
N THR A 101 7.78 6.05 8.08
CA THR A 101 6.68 5.58 8.92
C THR A 101 6.97 4.23 9.57
N PHE A 102 7.68 3.32 8.89
CA PHE A 102 8.07 2.00 9.42
C PHE A 102 9.26 2.05 10.39
N GLN A 103 10.01 3.15 10.41
CA GLN A 103 11.13 3.36 11.32
C GLN A 103 10.75 4.21 12.54
N ALA A 104 9.55 4.80 12.52
CA ALA A 104 9.08 5.72 13.54
C ALA A 104 8.15 5.03 14.54
N VAL A 105 8.12 5.58 15.76
CA VAL A 105 7.06 5.30 16.73
C VAL A 105 6.06 6.44 16.68
N ILE A 106 4.84 6.14 16.27
CA ILE A 106 3.75 7.13 16.24
C ILE A 106 3.16 7.22 17.64
N ARG A 107 3.25 8.41 18.22
CA ARG A 107 2.88 8.65 19.62
C ARG A 107 1.44 8.26 19.90
N GLN A 108 0.51 8.64 19.02
CA GLN A 108 -0.90 8.35 19.18
C GLN A 108 -1.64 8.33 17.83
N LEU A 109 -2.69 7.51 17.76
CA LEU A 109 -3.68 7.49 16.68
C LEU A 109 -5.08 7.51 17.30
N ALA A 110 -5.82 8.60 17.11
CA ALA A 110 -7.17 8.77 17.67
C ALA A 110 -8.20 7.86 16.97
N PRO A 111 -9.34 7.52 17.61
CA PRO A 111 -10.44 6.82 16.95
C PRO A 111 -10.85 7.50 15.63
N GLY A 112 -10.98 6.71 14.57
CA GLY A 112 -11.30 7.17 13.21
C GLY A 112 -10.14 7.88 12.49
N GLN A 113 -9.00 8.10 13.13
CA GLN A 113 -7.85 8.69 12.47
C GLN A 113 -7.21 7.68 11.52
N ALA A 114 -6.99 8.14 10.28
CA ALA A 114 -6.28 7.39 9.25
C ALA A 114 -4.82 7.86 9.15
N LEU A 115 -3.92 6.92 8.90
CA LEU A 115 -2.51 7.14 8.65
C LEU A 115 -2.11 6.40 7.38
N HIS A 116 -1.70 7.16 6.36
CA HIS A 116 -1.12 6.58 5.16
C HIS A 116 0.23 5.94 5.49
N LEU A 117 0.40 4.66 5.11
CA LEU A 117 1.63 3.91 5.38
C LEU A 117 2.58 3.98 4.19
N MET A 118 2.09 3.56 3.02
CA MET A 118 2.85 3.53 1.78
C MET A 118 1.94 3.33 0.58
N GLN A 119 2.50 3.61 -0.60
CA GLN A 119 1.94 3.25 -1.88
C GLN A 119 2.95 2.35 -2.63
N LEU A 120 2.44 1.32 -3.30
CA LEU A 120 3.16 0.53 -4.29
C LEU A 120 2.65 0.96 -5.68
N GLN A 121 3.57 1.17 -6.62
CA GLN A 121 3.25 1.45 -8.02
C GLN A 121 3.56 0.24 -8.89
N THR A 122 3.19 0.27 -10.18
CA THR A 122 3.44 -0.81 -11.14
C THR A 122 4.87 -1.38 -11.06
N HIS A 123 5.89 -0.50 -11.00
CA HIS A 123 7.28 -0.95 -10.90
C HIS A 123 7.67 -1.60 -9.56
N ASP A 124 6.94 -1.32 -8.48
CA ASP A 124 7.21 -2.02 -7.22
C ASP A 124 6.71 -3.47 -7.28
N LEU A 125 5.70 -3.73 -8.13
CA LEU A 125 5.00 -5.00 -8.28
C LEU A 125 5.67 -5.94 -9.29
N GLU A 126 6.68 -5.46 -10.01
CA GLU A 126 7.42 -6.20 -11.04
C GLU A 126 8.82 -6.60 -10.54
N GLU A 127 9.32 -7.71 -11.06
CA GLU A 127 10.72 -8.14 -10.92
C GLU A 127 11.52 -7.70 -12.14
N TYR A 128 12.73 -7.18 -11.90
CA TYR A 128 13.61 -6.66 -12.93
C TYR A 128 14.91 -7.45 -13.03
N GLU A 129 15.33 -7.75 -14.25
CA GLU A 129 16.72 -8.09 -14.58
C GLU A 129 17.45 -6.80 -14.95
N TYR A 130 18.64 -6.59 -14.40
CA TYR A 130 19.45 -5.43 -14.76
C TYR A 130 20.58 -5.86 -15.68
N GLU A 131 20.52 -5.39 -16.92
CA GLU A 131 21.61 -5.55 -17.88
C GLU A 131 22.47 -4.27 -17.87
N GLU A 132 23.78 -4.45 -17.78
CA GLU A 132 24.74 -3.35 -17.88
C GLU A 132 25.00 -3.05 -19.36
N GLN A 133 24.57 -1.88 -19.82
CA GLN A 133 24.86 -1.43 -21.16
C GLN A 133 26.32 -1.02 -21.32
N ALA A 134 26.82 -0.98 -22.57
CA ALA A 134 28.20 -0.62 -22.89
C ALA A 134 28.63 0.79 -22.40
N ASN A 135 27.68 1.62 -21.96
CA ASN A 135 27.89 2.95 -21.37
C ASN A 135 27.87 2.95 -19.82
N GLY A 136 27.84 1.78 -19.17
CA GLY A 136 27.78 1.62 -17.71
C GLY A 136 26.40 1.91 -17.09
N LEU A 137 25.37 2.19 -17.90
CA LEU A 137 24.00 2.35 -17.42
C LEU A 137 23.36 0.97 -17.21
N LYS A 138 22.86 0.72 -16.00
CA LYS A 138 22.03 -0.44 -15.71
C LYS A 138 20.62 -0.18 -16.19
N VAL A 139 20.15 -0.94 -17.16
CA VAL A 139 18.77 -0.86 -17.64
C VAL A 139 18.02 -2.06 -17.09
N GLY A 140 17.01 -1.78 -16.26
CA GLY A 140 16.11 -2.79 -15.72
C GLY A 140 15.07 -3.19 -16.76
N LYS A 141 15.01 -4.48 -17.09
CA LYS A 141 13.94 -5.07 -17.91
C LYS A 141 13.01 -5.88 -17.01
N SER A 142 11.73 -5.56 -17.05
CA SER A 142 10.69 -6.31 -16.33
C SER A 142 10.59 -7.72 -16.90
N ILE A 143 10.72 -8.74 -16.03
CA ILE A 143 10.66 -10.15 -16.41
C ILE A 143 9.27 -10.72 -16.11
N ARG A 144 8.76 -10.43 -14.91
CA ARG A 144 7.51 -10.98 -14.39
C ARG A 144 6.93 -10.13 -13.26
N ASN A 145 5.65 -10.35 -12.96
CA ASN A 145 5.03 -9.83 -11.75
C ASN A 145 5.50 -10.60 -10.52
N LYS A 146 5.68 -9.90 -9.41
CA LYS A 146 5.99 -10.50 -8.12
C LYS A 146 4.83 -11.35 -7.63
N THR A 147 5.18 -12.45 -6.98
CA THR A 147 4.24 -13.32 -6.27
C THR A 147 4.51 -13.37 -4.77
N ASP A 148 5.58 -12.71 -4.32
CA ASP A 148 5.97 -12.70 -2.92
C ASP A 148 5.03 -11.83 -2.09
N THR A 149 4.64 -12.33 -0.92
CA THR A 149 3.75 -11.61 -0.01
C THR A 149 4.50 -10.58 0.83
N LEU A 150 3.78 -9.53 1.22
CA LEU A 150 4.23 -8.47 2.13
C LEU A 150 3.34 -8.44 3.36
N THR A 151 3.91 -8.65 4.54
CA THR A 151 3.17 -8.60 5.80
C THR A 151 3.53 -7.35 6.57
N ILE A 152 2.52 -6.58 6.97
CA ILE A 152 2.62 -5.41 7.83
C ILE A 152 2.08 -5.78 9.20
N ALA A 153 2.95 -5.88 10.19
CA ALA A 153 2.56 -6.04 11.59
C ALA A 153 2.42 -4.67 12.26
N MET A 154 1.40 -4.53 13.09
CA MET A 154 1.05 -3.33 13.84
C MET A 154 1.14 -3.66 15.32
N HIS A 155 2.00 -2.95 16.04
CA HIS A 155 2.19 -3.13 17.48
C HIS A 155 1.86 -1.83 18.20
N TYR A 156 0.93 -1.86 19.15
CA TYR A 156 0.44 -0.65 19.80
C TYR A 156 -0.05 -0.90 21.22
N ASP A 157 -0.20 0.17 21.98
CA ASP A 157 -0.69 0.17 23.34
C ASP A 157 -2.05 0.85 23.45
N GLY A 158 -2.83 0.48 24.47
CA GLY A 158 -4.02 1.24 24.86
C GLY A 158 -3.66 2.56 25.53
N PRO A 159 -4.67 3.43 25.74
CA PRO A 159 -4.47 4.68 26.47
C PRO A 159 -3.94 4.39 27.87
N ASP A 160 -3.10 5.29 28.39
CA ASP A 160 -2.42 5.14 29.68
C ASP A 160 -3.35 5.28 30.89
N THR A 161 -4.32 4.37 31.02
CA THR A 161 -5.23 4.24 32.16
C THR A 161 -4.63 3.33 33.22
N TRP A 162 -5.05 3.49 34.48
CA TRP A 162 -4.58 2.66 35.60
C TRP A 162 -4.68 1.16 35.30
N TRP A 163 -5.83 0.71 34.77
CA TRP A 163 -6.04 -0.69 34.41
C TRP A 163 -5.11 -1.13 33.28
N ASN A 164 -4.97 -0.34 32.22
CA ASN A 164 -4.05 -0.66 31.13
C ASN A 164 -2.59 -0.72 31.59
N ARG A 165 -2.17 0.12 32.54
CA ARG A 165 -0.83 0.05 33.13
C ARG A 165 -0.59 -1.29 33.83
N ILE A 166 -1.56 -1.77 34.60
CA ILE A 166 -1.48 -3.07 35.29
C ILE A 166 -1.38 -4.20 34.26
N PHE A 167 -2.28 -4.24 33.28
CA PHE A 167 -2.30 -5.30 32.27
C PHE A 167 -1.09 -5.25 31.32
N ARG A 168 -0.50 -4.07 31.11
CA ARG A 168 0.66 -3.87 30.25
C ARG A 168 1.98 -4.22 30.94
N TRP A 169 2.05 -4.15 32.26
CA TRP A 169 3.28 -4.40 33.02
C TRP A 169 3.95 -5.75 32.71
N PRO A 170 3.26 -6.92 32.75
CA PRO A 170 3.92 -8.19 32.44
C PRO A 170 4.42 -8.27 31.00
N ARG A 171 3.70 -7.67 30.03
CA ARG A 171 4.12 -7.64 28.62
C ARG A 171 5.31 -6.72 28.38
N ARG A 172 5.37 -5.57 29.07
CA ARG A 172 6.52 -4.66 29.03
C ARG A 172 7.81 -5.33 29.50
N LEU A 173 7.73 -6.18 30.53
CA LEU A 173 8.89 -6.96 30.99
C LEU A 173 9.44 -7.91 29.92
N GLN A 174 8.59 -8.34 28.98
CA GLN A 174 8.96 -9.16 27.82
C GLN A 174 9.26 -8.32 26.56
N GLY A 175 9.26 -6.98 26.65
CA GLY A 175 9.43 -6.08 25.50
C GLY A 175 8.23 -6.04 24.55
N LEU A 176 7.10 -6.65 24.90
CA LEU A 176 5.93 -6.77 24.04
C LEU A 176 4.94 -5.60 24.23
N LYS A 177 4.28 -5.23 23.13
CA LYS A 177 3.16 -4.27 23.13
C LYS A 177 1.86 -4.89 23.65
N GLN A 178 0.93 -4.05 24.10
CA GLN A 178 -0.36 -4.54 24.61
C GLN A 178 -1.20 -5.20 23.51
N PHE A 179 -1.17 -4.67 22.28
CA PHE A 179 -1.92 -5.19 21.15
C PHE A 179 -1.00 -5.41 19.95
N SER A 180 -1.35 -6.41 19.15
CA SER A 180 -0.65 -6.78 17.92
C SER A 180 -1.66 -7.28 16.89
N SER A 181 -1.59 -6.76 15.67
CA SER A 181 -2.37 -7.24 14.52
C SER A 181 -1.49 -7.26 13.29
N SER A 182 -1.77 -8.14 12.33
CA SER A 182 -1.03 -8.24 11.08
C SER A 182 -1.96 -8.20 9.88
N PHE A 183 -1.48 -7.59 8.82
CA PHE A 183 -2.11 -7.56 7.52
C PHE A 183 -1.14 -8.13 6.49
N THR A 184 -1.58 -9.06 5.66
CA THR A 184 -0.74 -9.67 4.61
C THR A 184 -1.31 -9.31 3.25
N PHE A 185 -0.49 -8.64 2.46
CA PHE A 185 -0.74 -8.35 1.06
C PHE A 185 -0.21 -9.48 0.19
N ASP A 186 -1.08 -9.96 -0.71
CA ASP A 186 -0.73 -10.90 -1.77
C ASP A 186 -0.86 -10.20 -3.14
N PRO A 187 0.25 -10.04 -3.89
CA PRO A 187 0.22 -9.44 -5.22
C PRO A 187 -0.68 -10.17 -6.22
N MET A 188 -1.00 -11.46 -6.00
CA MET A 188 -1.86 -12.22 -6.90
C MET A 188 -3.29 -11.66 -6.98
N VAL A 189 -3.72 -10.86 -6.00
CA VAL A 189 -5.00 -10.12 -6.04
C VAL A 189 -5.10 -9.20 -7.26
N LEU A 190 -3.98 -8.81 -7.87
CA LEU A 190 -3.94 -7.97 -9.07
C LEU A 190 -4.41 -8.67 -10.35
N GLN A 191 -4.73 -9.97 -10.33
CA GLN A 191 -5.33 -10.63 -11.49
C GLN A 191 -6.72 -10.07 -11.83
N GLU A 192 -7.41 -9.49 -10.85
CA GLU A 192 -8.72 -8.86 -11.01
C GLU A 192 -8.62 -7.36 -10.72
N LEU A 193 -8.04 -6.60 -11.66
CA LEU A 193 -7.95 -5.15 -11.53
C LEU A 193 -9.35 -4.50 -11.54
N PRO A 194 -9.57 -3.44 -10.74
CA PRO A 194 -10.79 -2.65 -10.85
C PRO A 194 -10.91 -2.02 -12.25
N PRO A 195 -12.14 -1.67 -12.67
CA PRO A 195 -12.36 -1.04 -13.97
C PRO A 195 -11.54 0.25 -14.05
N PRO A 196 -10.90 0.50 -15.19
CA PRO A 196 -10.00 1.63 -15.34
C PRO A 196 -10.76 2.95 -15.25
N LYS A 197 -10.21 3.88 -14.48
CA LYS A 197 -10.72 5.26 -14.39
C LYS A 197 -9.97 6.15 -15.37
N TYR A 198 -10.70 7.08 -15.97
CA TYR A 198 -10.15 8.08 -16.87
C TYR A 198 -9.89 9.36 -16.07
N ASN A 199 -8.62 9.79 -16.04
CA ASN A 199 -8.30 11.13 -15.61
C ASN A 199 -8.59 12.04 -16.82
N GLY A 200 -9.75 12.71 -16.77
CA GLY A 200 -10.17 13.69 -17.78
C GLY A 200 -9.42 15.00 -17.70
#